data_AF-A0A7X6ZF52-F1
#
_entry.id   AF-A0A7X6ZF52-F1
#
_cell.length_a   1.000
_cell.length_b   1.000
_cell.length_c   1.000
_cell.angle_alpha   90.00
_cell.angle_beta   90.00
_cell.angle_gamma   90.00
#
_symmetry.space_group_name_H-M   'P 1'
#
loop_
_entity.id
_entity.type
_entity.pdbx_description
1 polymer ?
#
loop_
_entity_poly.entity_id
_entity_poly.type
_entity_poly.pdbx_seq_one_letter_code
_entity_poly.pdbx_strand_id
1 'polypeptide(L)'
;EKTNHTFTGWNTQADGNGDDYAPDATLTMPAADVTLYAQWEEIIIPDYTLTLNVYPEAGGTVSGAGTYSAETIADISATANPGYKFTGWTVNEGSDSNVVDTNSASTDVTMNEDMTLTANFVPDIYEGDGTLTVAYEDMPEDKTSDYDYNDWVVGIKITPHYEEESPNLTGITFDFTPKARGAGHDHEFHIKIPANTFSSDGTYNLIIDEDTGSNNGNFSANTDMEFKVIPDTRRSLGNESGNTTNTIETSHVSPTVTAKLTITFSTAFYFDFGQFDPYSVDSMHGEGLFFDPYIKVKPKTGGSYEVHRLDDRILTVPDDWKWPEEGKAVWKVYYLVSEGSAPTYVPDFSPAWWQGGHNNCVYGDGVTCPF
;
A
#
# COMPACT_ATOMS: atom_id res chain seq x y z
N GLU A 1 -10.34 53.88 -31.76
CA GLU A 1 -9.46 52.88 -31.13
C GLU A 1 -9.01 51.89 -32.18
N LYS A 2 -7.77 51.44 -32.10
CA LYS A 2 -7.21 50.37 -32.93
C LYS A 2 -6.76 49.27 -31.97
N THR A 3 -7.27 48.05 -32.18
CA THR A 3 -6.96 46.91 -31.30
C THR A 3 -5.45 46.69 -31.18
N ASN A 4 -4.95 46.44 -29.97
CA ASN A 4 -3.52 46.24 -29.63
C ASN A 4 -2.60 47.41 -30.02
N HIS A 5 -3.14 48.63 -30.08
CA HIS A 5 -2.33 49.82 -30.34
C HIS A 5 -2.74 50.98 -29.43
N THR A 6 -1.76 51.75 -28.99
CA THR A 6 -1.96 53.01 -28.29
C THR A 6 -2.03 54.15 -29.31
N PHE A 7 -3.03 55.02 -29.19
CA PHE A 7 -3.12 56.22 -30.03
C PHE A 7 -2.03 57.22 -29.65
N THR A 8 -1.14 57.56 -30.58
CA THR A 8 0.01 58.44 -30.31
C THR A 8 -0.15 59.86 -30.84
N GLY A 9 -1.10 60.09 -31.77
CA GLY A 9 -1.35 61.41 -32.33
C GLY A 9 -1.90 61.38 -33.76
N TRP A 10 -1.91 62.53 -34.43
CA TRP A 10 -2.30 62.69 -35.82
C TRP A 10 -1.11 63.22 -36.64
N ASN A 11 -1.00 62.86 -37.93
CA ASN A 11 -0.02 63.39 -38.86
C ASN A 11 -0.69 64.00 -40.10
N THR A 12 -0.09 65.00 -40.73
CA THR A 12 -0.64 65.62 -41.97
C THR A 12 -0.38 64.81 -43.24
N GLN A 13 0.45 63.77 -43.18
CA GLN A 13 0.76 62.87 -44.29
C GLN A 13 0.51 61.40 -43.91
N ALA A 14 0.12 60.60 -44.90
CA ALA A 14 -0.25 59.20 -44.69
C ALA A 14 0.94 58.31 -44.31
N ASP A 15 2.15 58.70 -44.72
CA ASP A 15 3.40 57.99 -44.45
C ASP A 15 4.04 58.38 -43.11
N GLY A 16 3.41 59.30 -42.36
CA GLY A 16 3.91 59.77 -41.08
C GLY A 16 5.05 60.78 -41.16
N ASN A 17 5.43 61.25 -42.35
CA ASN A 17 6.52 62.22 -42.53
C ASN A 17 6.06 63.69 -42.54
N GLY A 18 4.76 63.95 -42.31
CA GLY A 18 4.18 65.28 -42.18
C GLY A 18 4.34 65.87 -40.78
N ASP A 19 3.53 66.89 -40.48
CA ASP A 19 3.51 67.53 -39.17
C ASP A 19 2.71 66.68 -38.15
N ASP A 20 3.29 66.44 -36.98
CA ASP A 20 2.67 65.69 -35.90
C ASP A 20 1.81 66.57 -34.98
N TYR A 21 0.67 66.04 -34.56
CA TYR A 21 -0.25 66.62 -33.60
C TYR A 21 -0.50 65.61 -32.48
N ALA A 22 -0.18 65.98 -31.24
CA ALA A 22 -0.43 65.14 -30.08
C ALA A 22 -1.95 64.84 -29.91
N PRO A 23 -2.32 63.78 -29.17
CA PRO A 23 -3.70 63.60 -28.74
C PRO A 23 -4.23 64.87 -28.09
N ASP A 24 -5.49 65.21 -28.38
CA ASP A 24 -6.18 66.43 -27.93
C ASP A 24 -5.58 67.78 -28.39
N ALA A 25 -4.61 67.77 -29.31
CA ALA A 25 -4.09 69.00 -29.88
C ALA A 25 -5.17 69.77 -30.66
N THR A 26 -5.23 71.09 -30.47
CA THR A 26 -6.15 71.96 -31.21
C THR A 26 -5.54 72.36 -32.55
N LEU A 27 -6.20 71.99 -33.65
CA LEU A 27 -5.87 72.48 -34.99
C LEU A 27 -6.73 73.70 -35.33
N THR A 28 -6.10 74.84 -35.64
CA THR A 28 -6.82 75.98 -36.23
C THR A 28 -7.04 75.71 -37.72
N MET A 29 -8.29 75.67 -38.17
CA MET A 29 -8.61 75.33 -39.55
C MET A 29 -8.09 76.39 -40.54
N PRO A 30 -7.26 76.00 -41.53
CA PRO A 30 -6.78 76.90 -42.57
C PRO A 30 -7.86 77.14 -43.65
N ALA A 31 -7.55 77.97 -44.65
CA ALA A 31 -8.46 78.30 -45.75
C ALA A 31 -8.74 77.14 -46.75
N ALA A 32 -8.14 75.97 -46.53
CA ALA A 32 -8.26 74.78 -47.36
C ALA A 32 -8.53 73.54 -46.48
N ASP A 33 -9.07 72.49 -47.07
CA ASP A 33 -9.35 71.22 -46.38
C ASP A 33 -8.06 70.57 -45.87
N VAL A 34 -8.09 70.05 -44.65
CA VAL A 34 -6.97 69.31 -44.03
C VAL A 34 -7.38 67.86 -43.84
N THR A 35 -6.54 66.94 -44.31
CA THR A 35 -6.64 65.51 -43.99
C THR A 35 -5.60 65.18 -42.93
N LEU A 36 -6.05 64.55 -41.84
CA LEU A 36 -5.19 64.04 -40.79
C LEU A 36 -5.22 62.50 -40.78
N TYR A 37 -4.07 61.91 -40.49
CA TYR A 37 -3.88 60.47 -40.41
C TYR A 37 -3.55 60.08 -38.96
N ALA A 38 -4.34 59.19 -38.36
CA ALA A 38 -4.12 58.74 -36.99
C ALA A 38 -2.84 57.89 -36.92
N GLN A 39 -1.93 58.23 -36.01
CA GLN A 39 -0.76 57.45 -35.65
C GLN A 39 -1.06 56.55 -34.46
N TRP A 40 -0.49 55.34 -34.53
CA TRP A 40 -0.72 54.27 -33.58
C TRP A 40 0.61 53.56 -33.31
N GLU A 41 0.92 53.33 -32.05
CA GLU A 41 2.05 52.50 -31.62
C GLU A 41 1.51 51.12 -31.21
N GLU A 42 2.14 50.06 -31.70
CA GLU A 42 1.76 48.69 -31.39
C GLU A 42 2.10 48.36 -29.93
N ILE A 43 1.16 47.77 -29.20
CA ILE A 43 1.39 47.24 -27.86
C ILE A 43 1.99 45.84 -28.02
N ILE A 44 3.28 45.70 -27.67
CA ILE A 44 3.97 44.41 -27.65
C ILE A 44 3.84 43.80 -26.26
N ILE A 45 3.11 42.68 -26.17
CA ILE A 45 3.04 41.87 -24.95
C ILE A 45 4.10 40.76 -25.11
N PRO A 46 5.12 40.67 -24.24
CA PRO A 46 6.11 39.62 -24.36
C PRO A 46 5.47 38.26 -24.08
N ASP A 47 6.01 37.23 -24.72
CA ASP A 47 5.69 35.84 -24.43
C ASP A 47 6.78 35.23 -23.55
N TYR A 48 6.37 34.41 -22.59
CA TYR A 48 7.22 33.69 -21.66
C TYR A 48 6.97 32.19 -21.76
N THR A 49 8.03 31.40 -21.56
CA THR A 49 7.98 29.94 -21.62
C THR A 49 7.87 29.36 -20.22
N LEU A 50 6.89 28.47 -20.03
CA LEU A 50 6.74 27.64 -18.85
C LEU A 50 7.19 26.21 -19.15
N THR A 51 8.29 25.80 -18.53
CA THR A 51 8.83 24.44 -18.59
C THR A 51 8.49 23.70 -17.30
N LEU A 52 7.94 22.48 -17.42
CA LEU A 52 7.64 21.61 -16.29
C LEU A 52 8.46 20.32 -16.39
N ASN A 53 9.19 19.99 -15.32
CA ASN A 53 9.96 18.77 -15.16
C ASN A 53 9.34 17.89 -14.07
N VAL A 54 9.80 16.64 -14.00
CA VAL A 54 9.38 15.64 -13.01
C VAL A 54 10.62 15.03 -12.36
N TYR A 55 10.64 14.92 -11.04
CA TYR A 55 11.71 14.25 -10.31
C TYR A 55 11.19 13.38 -9.15
N PRO A 56 11.59 12.10 -9.04
CA PRO A 56 12.27 11.32 -10.09
C PRO A 56 11.36 11.15 -11.32
N GLU A 57 11.92 10.90 -12.51
CA GLU A 57 11.16 10.78 -13.77
C GLU A 57 10.02 9.77 -13.69
N ALA A 58 10.23 8.66 -12.97
CA ALA A 58 9.21 7.63 -12.74
C ALA A 58 8.10 8.05 -11.75
N GLY A 59 8.28 9.16 -11.03
CA GLY A 59 7.42 9.56 -9.92
C GLY A 59 6.03 10.05 -10.32
N GLY A 60 5.87 10.56 -11.55
CA GLY A 60 4.58 11.08 -11.99
C GLY A 60 4.61 11.72 -13.38
N THR A 61 3.59 12.52 -13.63
CA THR A 61 3.42 13.31 -14.86
C THR A 61 2.99 14.73 -14.51
N VAL A 62 3.22 15.67 -15.44
CA VAL A 62 2.85 17.09 -15.28
C VAL A 62 2.06 17.59 -16.49
N SER A 63 1.23 18.60 -16.28
CA SER A 63 0.48 19.29 -17.34
C SER A 63 0.49 20.81 -17.12
N GLY A 64 0.28 21.58 -18.19
CA GLY A 64 0.26 23.05 -18.15
C GLY A 64 1.56 23.73 -18.64
N ALA A 65 2.52 22.99 -19.19
CA ALA A 65 3.68 23.59 -19.85
C ALA A 65 3.29 24.25 -21.18
N GLY A 66 3.98 25.32 -21.58
CA GLY A 66 3.67 26.04 -22.81
C GLY A 66 4.29 27.43 -22.90
N THR A 67 3.86 28.19 -23.91
CA THR A 67 4.22 29.60 -24.07
C THR A 67 3.00 30.45 -23.78
N TYR A 68 3.19 31.50 -22.99
CA TYR A 68 2.15 32.31 -22.40
C TYR A 68 2.50 33.78 -22.55
N SER A 69 1.55 34.61 -22.97
CA SER A 69 1.76 36.07 -22.96
C SER A 69 1.83 36.58 -21.52
N ALA A 70 2.54 37.69 -21.31
CA ALA A 70 2.70 38.30 -19.99
C ALA A 70 1.37 38.50 -19.24
N GLU A 71 1.41 38.38 -17.91
CA GLU A 71 0.29 38.52 -16.97
C GLU A 71 -0.81 37.44 -17.10
N THR A 72 -0.66 36.46 -17.98
CA THR A 72 -1.58 35.32 -18.04
C THR A 72 -1.34 34.35 -16.89
N ILE A 73 -2.40 33.62 -16.52
CA ILE A 73 -2.35 32.58 -15.49
C ILE A 73 -2.33 31.23 -16.21
N ALA A 74 -1.31 30.42 -15.92
CA ALA A 74 -1.17 29.06 -16.39
C ALA A 74 -1.56 28.07 -15.28
N ASP A 75 -2.60 27.28 -15.51
CA ASP A 75 -3.00 26.21 -14.60
C ASP A 75 -2.06 25.01 -14.81
N ILE A 76 -1.35 24.61 -13.75
CA ILE A 76 -0.45 23.45 -13.79
C ILE A 76 -0.93 22.35 -12.85
N SER A 77 -0.63 21.11 -13.21
CA SER A 77 -0.97 19.95 -12.37
C SER A 77 0.12 18.89 -12.39
N ALA A 78 0.39 18.27 -11.25
CA ALA A 78 1.22 17.08 -11.09
C ALA A 78 0.33 15.89 -10.70
N THR A 79 0.51 14.74 -11.36
CA THR A 79 -0.18 13.48 -11.02
C THR A 79 0.87 12.43 -10.69
N ALA A 80 0.82 11.90 -9.45
CA ALA A 80 1.74 10.85 -9.03
C ALA A 80 1.43 9.52 -9.72
N ASN A 81 2.46 8.78 -10.08
CA ASN A 81 2.34 7.40 -10.53
C ASN A 81 2.07 6.47 -9.32
N PRO A 82 1.56 5.24 -9.54
CA PRO A 82 1.38 4.27 -8.46
C PRO A 82 2.65 4.06 -7.63
N GLY A 83 2.50 4.06 -6.30
CA GLY A 83 3.61 3.94 -5.36
C GLY A 83 4.41 5.23 -5.13
N TYR A 84 3.98 6.38 -5.65
CA TYR A 84 4.61 7.67 -5.38
C TYR A 84 3.60 8.64 -4.76
N LYS A 85 4.14 9.61 -4.00
CA LYS A 85 3.40 10.79 -3.54
C LYS A 85 4.08 12.06 -4.00
N PHE A 86 3.28 13.03 -4.40
CA PHE A 86 3.74 14.38 -4.68
C PHE A 86 4.16 15.08 -3.38
N THR A 87 5.28 15.80 -3.40
CA THR A 87 5.81 16.52 -2.23
C THR A 87 5.89 18.02 -2.41
N GLY A 88 5.88 18.51 -3.65
CA GLY A 88 5.89 19.95 -3.95
C GLY A 88 6.55 20.27 -5.29
N TRP A 89 6.39 21.51 -5.72
CA TRP A 89 7.05 22.10 -6.87
C TRP A 89 8.34 22.82 -6.43
N THR A 90 9.45 22.55 -7.12
CA THR A 90 10.68 23.35 -7.03
C THR A 90 10.69 24.35 -8.17
N VAL A 91 10.89 25.64 -7.89
CA VAL A 91 11.13 26.66 -8.91
C VAL A 91 12.62 26.69 -9.22
N ASN A 92 12.99 26.22 -10.41
CA ASN A 92 14.36 26.17 -10.90
C ASN A 92 14.77 27.45 -11.63
N GLU A 93 13.81 28.14 -12.25
CA GLU A 93 13.98 29.42 -12.95
C GLU A 93 12.73 30.28 -12.76
N GLY A 94 12.94 31.60 -12.66
CA GLY A 94 11.92 32.60 -12.34
C GLY A 94 11.64 32.74 -10.84
N SER A 95 10.68 33.58 -10.49
CA SER A 95 10.31 33.84 -9.09
C SER A 95 9.25 32.88 -8.56
N ASP A 96 9.49 32.34 -7.36
CA ASP A 96 8.50 31.56 -6.59
C ASP A 96 7.23 32.33 -6.25
N SER A 97 7.31 33.66 -6.13
CA SER A 97 6.14 34.52 -5.92
C SER A 97 5.13 34.49 -7.07
N ASN A 98 5.52 33.99 -8.24
CA ASN A 98 4.62 33.77 -9.38
C ASN A 98 3.78 32.49 -9.24
N VAL A 99 4.09 31.59 -8.30
CA VAL A 99 3.37 30.33 -8.08
C VAL A 99 2.47 30.46 -6.86
N VAL A 100 1.17 30.19 -7.02
CA VAL A 100 0.19 30.39 -5.93
C VAL A 100 0.46 29.50 -4.71
N ASP A 101 0.67 28.21 -4.92
CA ASP A 101 1.03 27.27 -3.85
C ASP A 101 1.94 26.16 -4.38
N THR A 102 3.23 26.23 -4.04
CA THR A 102 4.21 25.21 -4.43
C THR A 102 3.99 23.86 -3.75
N ASN A 103 3.15 23.76 -2.71
CA ASN A 103 2.85 22.48 -2.05
C ASN A 103 1.58 21.82 -2.61
N SER A 104 0.84 22.49 -3.48
CA SER A 104 -0.35 21.93 -4.11
C SER A 104 0.00 21.25 -5.43
N ALA A 105 -0.45 20.00 -5.61
CA ALA A 105 -0.26 19.26 -6.84
C ALA A 105 -0.94 19.96 -8.04
N SER A 106 -2.04 20.67 -7.81
CA SER A 106 -2.69 21.55 -8.79
C SER A 106 -2.63 22.99 -8.29
N THR A 107 -1.97 23.87 -9.04
CA THR A 107 -1.76 25.28 -8.68
C THR A 107 -1.68 26.13 -9.94
N ASP A 108 -1.72 27.44 -9.75
CA ASP A 108 -1.63 28.42 -10.82
C ASP A 108 -0.26 29.08 -10.83
N VAL A 109 0.24 29.42 -12.02
CA VAL A 109 1.48 30.18 -12.24
C VAL A 109 1.17 31.46 -13.01
N THR A 110 1.54 32.61 -12.47
CA THR A 110 1.44 33.90 -13.16
C THR A 110 2.65 34.11 -14.05
N MET A 111 2.45 34.23 -15.37
CA MET A 111 3.52 34.27 -16.36
C MET A 111 4.01 35.69 -16.60
N ASN A 112 5.06 36.10 -15.86
CA ASN A 112 5.71 37.42 -15.98
C ASN A 112 7.20 37.35 -16.36
N GLU A 113 7.73 36.14 -16.48
CA GLU A 113 9.09 35.81 -16.90
C GLU A 113 9.12 34.33 -17.35
N ASP A 114 10.21 33.88 -17.95
CA ASP A 114 10.40 32.46 -18.21
C ASP A 114 10.47 31.69 -16.88
N MET A 115 9.74 30.59 -16.80
CA MET A 115 9.59 29.79 -15.59
C MET A 115 10.00 28.34 -15.88
N THR A 116 10.81 27.76 -15.02
CA THR A 116 11.11 26.32 -15.03
C THR A 116 10.78 25.75 -13.66
N LEU A 117 9.83 24.82 -13.58
CA LEU A 117 9.43 24.16 -12.34
C LEU A 117 9.67 22.66 -12.44
N THR A 118 9.96 22.02 -11.30
CA THR A 118 10.04 20.56 -11.17
C THR A 118 9.00 20.06 -10.17
N ALA A 119 8.11 19.17 -10.59
CA ALA A 119 7.25 18.41 -9.68
C ALA A 119 8.08 17.34 -8.98
N ASN A 120 8.15 17.41 -7.65
CA ASN A 120 8.88 16.45 -6.85
C ASN A 120 7.93 15.37 -6.32
N PHE A 121 8.39 14.13 -6.39
CA PHE A 121 7.73 12.97 -5.86
C PHE A 121 8.70 12.19 -4.98
N VAL A 122 8.16 11.44 -4.03
CA VAL A 122 8.91 10.44 -3.27
C VAL A 122 8.14 9.13 -3.29
N PRO A 123 8.81 7.97 -3.15
CA PRO A 123 8.13 6.71 -2.97
C PRO A 123 7.14 6.79 -1.79
N ASP A 124 5.93 6.30 -2.02
CA ASP A 124 4.91 6.09 -0.99
C ASP A 124 4.90 4.60 -0.64
N ILE A 125 5.96 4.20 0.05
CA ILE A 125 6.19 2.83 0.48
C ILE A 125 5.71 2.62 1.92
N TYR A 126 5.37 1.36 2.21
CA TYR A 126 5.12 0.95 3.58
C TYR A 126 6.48 0.75 4.28
N GLU A 127 6.83 1.66 5.17
CA GLU A 127 8.09 1.64 5.95
C GLU A 127 8.03 0.68 7.17
N GLY A 128 6.85 0.12 7.45
CA GLY A 128 6.63 -0.79 8.58
C GLY A 128 6.83 -2.26 8.22
N ASP A 129 6.69 -3.10 9.24
CA ASP A 129 6.50 -4.53 9.08
C ASP A 129 5.02 -4.91 9.14
N GLY A 130 4.54 -5.66 8.16
CA GLY A 130 3.20 -6.22 8.20
C GLY A 130 3.21 -7.41 9.13
N THR A 131 2.71 -7.27 10.36
CA THR A 131 2.53 -8.40 11.27
C THR A 131 1.09 -8.87 11.20
N LEU A 132 0.85 -10.18 11.25
CA LEU A 132 -0.46 -10.79 11.47
C LEU A 132 -0.31 -12.15 12.17
N THR A 133 -1.36 -12.60 12.83
CA THR A 133 -1.44 -13.96 13.37
C THR A 133 -2.45 -14.78 12.58
N VAL A 134 -2.04 -16.00 12.23
CA VAL A 134 -2.93 -17.00 11.64
C VAL A 134 -3.19 -18.07 12.68
N ALA A 135 -4.45 -18.40 12.87
CA ALA A 135 -4.95 -19.35 13.84
C ALA A 135 -5.81 -20.39 13.14
N TYR A 136 -5.71 -21.65 13.55
CA TYR A 136 -6.39 -22.75 12.89
C TYR A 136 -7.17 -23.59 13.87
N GLU A 137 -8.31 -24.08 13.39
CA GLU A 137 -9.00 -25.27 13.84
C GLU A 137 -8.61 -26.43 12.91
N ASP A 138 -8.21 -27.56 13.47
CA ASP A 138 -7.77 -28.72 12.71
C ASP A 138 -8.91 -29.70 12.41
N MET A 139 -9.96 -29.70 13.23
CA MET A 139 -11.06 -30.65 13.11
C MET A 139 -12.04 -30.31 11.97
N PRO A 140 -12.90 -31.25 11.54
CA PRO A 140 -13.94 -30.97 10.53
C PRO A 140 -14.98 -29.97 11.03
N GLU A 141 -15.64 -29.28 10.10
CA GLU A 141 -16.74 -28.35 10.39
C GLU A 141 -18.03 -29.07 10.84
N ASP A 142 -18.02 -29.63 12.05
CA ASP A 142 -19.18 -30.22 12.68
C ASP A 142 -19.10 -30.11 14.22
N LYS A 143 -20.12 -30.64 14.90
CA LYS A 143 -20.23 -30.61 16.37
C LYS A 143 -19.09 -31.29 17.15
N THR A 144 -18.16 -31.96 16.47
CA THR A 144 -17.01 -32.59 17.11
C THR A 144 -15.84 -31.62 17.25
N SER A 145 -15.78 -30.57 16.42
CA SER A 145 -14.83 -29.47 16.56
C SER A 145 -15.23 -28.58 17.74
N ASP A 146 -14.23 -28.14 18.49
CA ASP A 146 -14.43 -27.22 19.61
C ASP A 146 -14.25 -25.75 19.20
N TYR A 147 -13.71 -25.47 18.01
CA TYR A 147 -13.61 -24.12 17.42
C TYR A 147 -12.93 -23.13 18.38
N ASP A 148 -11.88 -23.58 19.05
CA ASP A 148 -11.05 -22.72 19.88
C ASP A 148 -9.96 -22.01 19.06
N TYR A 149 -9.71 -22.47 17.82
CA TYR A 149 -8.74 -21.96 16.86
C TYR A 149 -7.31 -21.89 17.43
N ASN A 150 -6.97 -22.71 18.41
CA ASN A 150 -5.62 -22.75 18.98
C ASN A 150 -4.82 -24.00 18.56
N ASP A 151 -5.40 -24.88 17.74
CA ASP A 151 -4.76 -26.12 17.24
C ASP A 151 -3.40 -25.84 16.61
N TRP A 152 -3.33 -24.74 15.85
CA TRP A 152 -2.08 -24.15 15.39
C TRP A 152 -2.22 -22.63 15.33
N VAL A 153 -1.34 -21.91 16.01
CA VAL A 153 -1.27 -20.44 15.94
C VAL A 153 0.14 -20.02 15.57
N VAL A 154 0.26 -19.18 14.56
CA VAL A 154 1.56 -18.70 14.05
C VAL A 154 1.50 -17.19 13.77
N GLY A 155 2.45 -16.46 14.33
CA GLY A 155 2.72 -15.08 13.94
C GLY A 155 3.51 -15.04 12.64
N ILE A 156 3.10 -14.19 11.71
CA ILE A 156 3.76 -13.95 10.44
C ILE A 156 4.13 -12.48 10.37
N LYS A 157 5.42 -12.20 10.27
CA LYS A 157 5.93 -10.86 9.99
C LYS A 157 6.42 -10.78 8.55
N ILE A 158 5.86 -9.85 7.78
CA ILE A 158 6.11 -9.61 6.37
C ILE A 158 6.91 -8.32 6.26
N THR A 159 8.13 -8.41 5.73
CA THR A 159 9.03 -7.27 5.54
C THR A 159 9.30 -7.10 4.05
N PRO A 160 8.67 -6.11 3.38
CA PRO A 160 9.01 -5.77 2.01
C PRO A 160 10.40 -5.12 1.93
N HIS A 161 11.11 -5.36 0.83
CA HIS A 161 12.39 -4.73 0.52
C HIS A 161 12.26 -3.97 -0.80
N TYR A 162 12.64 -2.71 -0.82
CA TYR A 162 12.48 -1.81 -1.97
C TYR A 162 13.82 -1.42 -2.59
N GLU A 163 13.80 -0.97 -3.84
CA GLU A 163 14.92 -0.23 -4.43
C GLU A 163 15.09 1.14 -3.74
N GLU A 164 16.33 1.64 -3.69
CA GLU A 164 16.61 2.97 -3.16
C GLU A 164 15.84 4.03 -3.98
N GLU A 165 15.15 4.95 -3.27
CA GLU A 165 14.34 6.01 -3.87
C GLU A 165 13.25 5.54 -4.88
N SER A 166 12.79 4.30 -4.76
CA SER A 166 11.79 3.70 -5.65
C SER A 166 10.78 2.84 -4.88
N PRO A 167 9.50 2.79 -5.29
CA PRO A 167 8.50 1.92 -4.68
C PRO A 167 8.54 0.48 -5.21
N ASN A 168 9.51 0.17 -6.06
CA ASN A 168 9.64 -1.16 -6.63
C ASN A 168 10.23 -2.14 -5.62
N LEU A 169 9.56 -3.28 -5.43
CA LEU A 169 10.02 -4.37 -4.58
C LEU A 169 11.20 -5.10 -5.21
N THR A 170 12.26 -5.28 -4.43
CA THR A 170 13.39 -6.18 -4.72
C THR A 170 13.25 -7.53 -4.03
N GLY A 171 12.43 -7.61 -2.98
CA GLY A 171 12.17 -8.87 -2.27
C GLY A 171 11.14 -8.72 -1.16
N ILE A 172 10.80 -9.85 -0.55
CA ILE A 172 9.93 -9.93 0.64
C ILE A 172 10.52 -10.98 1.58
N THR A 173 10.55 -10.66 2.88
CA THR A 173 10.89 -11.62 3.93
C THR A 173 9.67 -11.93 4.77
N PHE A 174 9.44 -13.23 5.01
CA PHE A 174 8.47 -13.72 5.98
C PHE A 174 9.22 -14.34 7.16
N ASP A 175 8.97 -13.85 8.36
CA ASP A 175 9.39 -14.47 9.61
C ASP A 175 8.17 -15.16 10.25
N PHE A 176 8.30 -16.46 10.50
CA PHE A 176 7.24 -17.30 11.06
C PHE A 176 7.58 -17.69 12.49
N THR A 177 6.68 -17.35 13.41
CA THR A 177 6.85 -17.58 14.85
C THR A 177 5.67 -18.39 15.38
N PRO A 178 5.84 -19.69 15.64
CA PRO A 178 4.83 -20.49 16.33
C PRO A 178 4.46 -19.86 17.69
N LYS A 179 3.16 -19.77 17.97
CA LYS A 179 2.60 -19.17 19.18
C LYS A 179 1.84 -20.19 20.04
N ALA A 180 1.10 -21.10 19.42
CA ALA A 180 0.33 -22.12 20.12
C ALA A 180 0.16 -23.40 19.30
N ARG A 181 -0.11 -24.50 20.01
CA ARG A 181 -0.51 -25.78 19.42
C ARG A 181 -1.36 -26.59 20.40
N GLY A 182 -2.68 -26.42 20.33
CA GLY A 182 -3.68 -27.18 21.08
C GLY A 182 -4.16 -28.47 20.41
N ALA A 183 -3.38 -29.03 19.48
CA ALA A 183 -3.92 -30.09 18.63
C ALA A 183 -3.61 -31.52 19.05
N GLY A 184 -4.64 -32.36 18.95
CA GLY A 184 -4.51 -33.83 19.02
C GLY A 184 -3.89 -34.47 17.79
N HIS A 185 -3.95 -33.83 16.61
CA HIS A 185 -3.37 -34.28 15.35
C HIS A 185 -2.02 -33.60 15.06
N ASP A 186 -1.14 -34.30 14.35
CA ASP A 186 0.11 -33.68 13.89
C ASP A 186 -0.15 -32.87 12.62
N HIS A 187 0.57 -31.76 12.42
CA HIS A 187 0.43 -30.94 11.21
C HIS A 187 1.76 -30.63 10.56
N GLU A 188 1.67 -30.22 9.30
CA GLU A 188 2.69 -29.42 8.64
C GLU A 188 2.09 -28.02 8.41
N PHE A 189 2.88 -26.95 8.58
CA PHE A 189 2.48 -25.61 8.18
C PHE A 189 3.17 -25.22 6.88
N HIS A 190 2.40 -24.67 5.95
CA HIS A 190 2.83 -24.34 4.60
C HIS A 190 2.43 -22.92 4.22
N ILE A 191 3.17 -22.37 3.28
CA ILE A 191 2.83 -21.11 2.60
C ILE A 191 2.82 -21.40 1.11
N LYS A 192 1.70 -21.07 0.48
CA LYS A 192 1.55 -21.07 -0.97
C LYS A 192 1.40 -19.65 -1.48
N ILE A 193 2.17 -19.27 -2.49
CA ILE A 193 2.00 -18.01 -3.22
C ILE A 193 1.46 -18.37 -4.61
N PRO A 194 0.22 -18.00 -4.95
CA PRO A 194 -0.37 -18.36 -6.24
C PRO A 194 0.40 -17.80 -7.43
N ALA A 195 0.35 -18.51 -8.56
CA ALA A 195 0.88 -18.04 -9.83
C ALA A 195 0.35 -16.64 -10.19
N ASN A 196 1.24 -15.81 -10.75
CA ASN A 196 0.99 -14.43 -11.17
C ASN A 196 0.70 -13.44 -10.02
N THR A 197 0.95 -13.82 -8.76
CA THR A 197 0.94 -12.87 -7.65
C THR A 197 2.03 -11.82 -7.82
N PHE A 198 3.23 -12.25 -8.21
CA PHE A 198 4.35 -11.36 -8.54
C PHE A 198 4.54 -11.28 -10.05
N SER A 199 5.07 -10.15 -10.54
CA SER A 199 5.37 -9.97 -11.98
C SER A 199 6.81 -10.30 -12.36
N SER A 200 7.66 -10.69 -11.40
CA SER A 200 9.06 -11.05 -11.63
C SER A 200 9.37 -12.45 -11.12
N ASP A 201 10.12 -13.21 -11.92
CA ASP A 201 10.83 -14.42 -11.49
C ASP A 201 11.87 -14.06 -10.42
N GLY A 202 12.46 -15.07 -9.78
CA GLY A 202 13.45 -14.81 -8.75
C GLY A 202 14.02 -16.05 -8.09
N THR A 203 14.55 -15.83 -6.88
CA THR A 203 15.07 -16.86 -6.01
C THR A 203 14.38 -16.81 -4.65
N TYR A 204 14.46 -17.90 -3.93
CA TYR A 204 14.03 -17.97 -2.54
C TYR A 204 15.06 -18.69 -1.68
N ASN A 205 15.01 -18.41 -0.38
CA ASN A 205 15.76 -19.10 0.64
C ASN A 205 14.88 -19.24 1.90
N LEU A 206 14.55 -20.49 2.25
CA LEU A 206 13.84 -20.86 3.46
C LEU A 206 14.84 -21.47 4.46
N ILE A 207 14.93 -20.85 5.63
CA ILE A 207 15.72 -21.33 6.78
C ILE A 207 14.74 -21.72 7.88
N ILE A 208 14.95 -22.88 8.49
CA ILE A 208 14.17 -23.39 9.62
C ILE A 208 15.17 -23.67 10.75
N ASP A 209 15.04 -23.05 11.91
CA ASP A 209 16.12 -22.98 12.91
C ASP A 209 16.51 -24.34 13.55
N GLU A 210 15.65 -25.36 13.47
CA GLU A 210 15.99 -26.74 13.90
C GLU A 210 16.58 -27.60 12.78
N ASP A 211 16.51 -27.16 11.51
CA ASP A 211 16.99 -27.91 10.35
C ASP A 211 18.30 -27.33 9.82
N THR A 212 19.34 -28.17 9.72
CA THR A 212 20.65 -27.75 9.20
C THR A 212 20.68 -27.53 7.68
N GLY A 213 19.57 -27.78 6.98
CA GLY A 213 19.43 -27.56 5.54
C GLY A 213 18.66 -26.28 5.21
N SER A 214 19.25 -25.34 4.46
CA SER A 214 18.46 -24.27 3.84
C SER A 214 17.78 -24.80 2.58
N ASN A 215 16.46 -24.62 2.46
CA ASN A 215 15.74 -24.89 1.22
C ASN A 215 15.78 -23.64 0.34
N ASN A 216 16.65 -23.64 -0.67
CA ASN A 216 16.80 -22.52 -1.59
C ASN A 216 16.62 -22.98 -3.04
N GLY A 217 16.24 -22.04 -3.90
CA GLY A 217 15.99 -22.33 -5.29
C GLY A 217 15.56 -21.11 -6.09
N ASN A 218 15.21 -21.37 -7.35
CA ASN A 218 14.62 -20.38 -8.25
C ASN A 218 13.12 -20.62 -8.35
N PHE A 219 12.36 -19.58 -8.66
CA PHE A 219 10.93 -19.68 -8.98
C PHE A 219 10.61 -18.92 -10.27
N SER A 220 9.51 -19.32 -10.91
CA SER A 220 8.91 -18.58 -12.01
C SER A 220 7.60 -17.93 -11.53
N ALA A 221 7.42 -16.65 -11.84
CA ALA A 221 6.27 -15.86 -11.42
C ALA A 221 4.93 -16.44 -11.87
N ASN A 222 4.92 -17.18 -12.98
CA ASN A 222 3.73 -17.80 -13.56
C ASN A 222 3.39 -19.19 -12.99
N THR A 223 4.08 -19.63 -11.94
CA THR A 223 3.84 -20.91 -11.26
C THR A 223 3.56 -20.69 -9.78
N ASP A 224 2.72 -21.56 -9.20
CA ASP A 224 2.51 -21.57 -7.75
C ASP A 224 3.85 -21.85 -7.05
N MET A 225 4.18 -21.02 -6.06
CA MET A 225 5.29 -21.26 -5.16
C MET A 225 4.75 -21.90 -3.88
N GLU A 226 5.36 -22.97 -3.41
CA GLU A 226 4.87 -23.69 -2.23
C GLU A 226 6.02 -24.08 -1.32
N PHE A 227 5.86 -23.75 -0.05
CA PHE A 227 6.89 -23.89 0.97
C PHE A 227 6.34 -24.67 2.15
N LYS A 228 6.96 -25.80 2.48
CA LYS A 228 6.78 -26.46 3.76
C LYS A 228 7.60 -25.72 4.81
N VAL A 229 6.96 -24.77 5.50
CA VAL A 229 7.60 -23.81 6.41
C VAL A 229 7.89 -24.45 7.76
N ILE A 230 6.94 -25.22 8.31
CA ILE A 230 7.13 -26.01 9.54
C ILE A 230 6.77 -27.47 9.22
N PRO A 231 7.76 -28.36 9.04
CA PRO A 231 7.51 -29.74 8.65
C PRO A 231 6.82 -30.62 9.69
N ASP A 232 6.94 -30.25 10.98
CA ASP A 232 6.34 -30.96 12.10
C ASP A 232 6.00 -29.96 13.21
N THR A 233 4.72 -29.55 13.28
CA THR A 233 4.25 -28.55 14.27
C THR A 233 4.43 -29.02 15.71
N ARG A 234 4.46 -30.34 15.94
CA ARG A 234 4.60 -30.94 17.28
C ARG A 234 5.88 -30.53 17.99
N ARG A 235 6.96 -30.32 17.22
CA ARG A 235 8.29 -29.95 17.72
C ARG A 235 8.50 -28.46 17.85
N SER A 236 7.50 -27.65 17.50
CA SER A 236 7.67 -26.20 17.33
C SER A 236 7.70 -25.41 18.63
N LEU A 237 7.23 -26.01 19.74
CA LEU A 237 7.14 -25.38 21.05
C LEU A 237 7.75 -26.33 22.10
N GLY A 238 8.63 -25.82 22.97
CA GLY A 238 9.40 -26.66 23.89
C GLY A 238 8.60 -27.16 25.09
N ASN A 239 7.98 -28.35 25.03
CA ASN A 239 7.69 -29.27 26.17
C ASN A 239 6.96 -30.54 25.68
N GLU A 240 7.68 -31.53 25.16
CA GLU A 240 7.08 -32.80 24.68
C GLU A 240 6.93 -33.87 25.77
N SER A 241 6.40 -33.55 26.95
CA SER A 241 6.08 -34.57 27.96
C SER A 241 4.76 -35.31 27.67
N GLY A 242 4.69 -35.96 26.51
CA GLY A 242 3.90 -37.16 26.29
C GLY A 242 2.37 -37.06 26.27
N ASN A 243 1.76 -35.87 26.34
CA ASN A 243 0.32 -35.71 26.13
C ASN A 243 0.03 -34.51 25.22
N THR A 244 -0.97 -34.66 24.37
CA THR A 244 -1.34 -33.96 23.13
C THR A 244 -1.53 -32.43 23.13
N THR A 245 -1.04 -31.66 24.09
CA THR A 245 -1.46 -30.26 24.26
C THR A 245 -0.27 -29.40 24.67
N ASN A 246 0.10 -28.40 23.88
CA ASN A 246 0.99 -27.32 24.35
C ASN A 246 0.22 -26.00 24.55
N THR A 247 -1.00 -26.12 25.05
CA THR A 247 -1.79 -25.08 25.71
C THR A 247 -1.34 -24.96 27.17
N ILE A 248 -0.11 -24.48 27.44
CA ILE A 248 0.26 -24.14 28.83
C ILE A 248 -0.48 -22.85 29.21
N GLU A 249 -1.68 -23.04 29.76
CA GLU A 249 -2.68 -22.04 30.17
C GLU A 249 -2.18 -20.94 31.14
N THR A 250 -0.91 -20.97 31.57
CA THR A 250 -0.38 -20.02 32.56
C THR A 250 1.06 -19.54 32.34
N SER A 251 1.81 -20.05 31.35
CA SER A 251 3.18 -19.59 31.09
C SER A 251 3.59 -19.64 29.62
N HIS A 252 4.21 -18.56 29.14
CA HIS A 252 4.77 -18.48 27.78
C HIS A 252 5.86 -19.51 27.55
N VAL A 253 5.65 -20.36 26.54
CA VAL A 253 6.67 -21.27 26.01
C VAL A 253 7.24 -20.62 24.76
N SER A 254 8.55 -20.38 24.78
CA SER A 254 9.23 -19.86 23.59
C SER A 254 9.23 -20.91 22.48
N PRO A 255 9.04 -20.50 21.22
CA PRO A 255 9.18 -21.40 20.10
C PRO A 255 10.59 -21.99 20.05
N THR A 256 10.67 -23.27 19.75
CA THR A 256 11.93 -24.00 19.52
C THR A 256 12.24 -24.09 18.03
N VAL A 257 11.20 -24.05 17.18
CA VAL A 257 11.31 -23.90 15.73
C VAL A 257 10.79 -22.52 15.33
N THR A 258 11.62 -21.75 14.64
CA THR A 258 11.20 -20.59 13.85
C THR A 258 11.64 -20.78 12.40
N ALA A 259 10.98 -20.09 11.48
CA ALA A 259 11.32 -20.17 10.07
C ALA A 259 11.38 -18.78 9.43
N LYS A 260 12.25 -18.64 8.43
CA LYS A 260 12.44 -17.41 7.65
C LYS A 260 12.46 -17.74 6.17
N LEU A 261 11.50 -17.22 5.42
CA LEU A 261 11.45 -17.28 3.97
C LEU A 261 11.86 -15.92 3.39
N THR A 262 12.96 -15.87 2.68
CA THR A 262 13.36 -14.70 1.89
C THR A 262 13.12 -14.96 0.42
N ILE A 263 12.34 -14.11 -0.23
CA ILE A 263 12.11 -14.08 -1.68
C ILE A 263 12.86 -12.88 -2.25
N THR A 264 13.61 -13.09 -3.32
CA THR A 264 14.33 -12.03 -4.04
C THR A 264 13.93 -12.04 -5.51
N PHE A 265 13.54 -10.88 -6.03
CA PHE A 265 13.07 -10.72 -7.40
C PHE A 265 14.24 -10.41 -8.34
N SER A 266 14.21 -11.00 -9.55
CA SER A 266 15.21 -10.77 -10.59
C SER A 266 15.10 -9.37 -11.22
N THR A 267 13.90 -8.79 -11.20
CA THR A 267 13.62 -7.44 -11.67
C THR A 267 12.68 -6.79 -10.68
N ALA A 268 13.02 -5.59 -10.22
CA ALA A 268 12.18 -4.88 -9.28
C ALA A 268 10.89 -4.39 -9.95
N PHE A 269 9.78 -4.39 -9.21
CA PHE A 269 8.48 -3.99 -9.73
C PHE A 269 7.58 -3.40 -8.64
N TYR A 270 6.66 -2.54 -9.02
CA TYR A 270 5.66 -2.02 -8.10
C TYR A 270 4.64 -3.10 -7.73
N PHE A 271 4.42 -3.29 -6.43
CA PHE A 271 3.41 -4.19 -5.88
C PHE A 271 2.53 -3.41 -4.91
N ASP A 272 1.25 -3.32 -5.24
CA ASP A 272 0.28 -2.61 -4.41
C ASP A 272 -0.18 -3.50 -3.26
N PHE A 273 0.34 -3.26 -2.05
CA PHE A 273 -0.14 -3.94 -0.85
C PHE A 273 -1.53 -3.45 -0.40
N GLY A 274 -1.96 -2.27 -0.83
CA GLY A 274 -3.24 -1.67 -0.41
C GLY A 274 -4.48 -2.41 -0.90
N GLN A 275 -4.33 -3.32 -1.88
CA GLN A 275 -5.40 -4.22 -2.31
C GLN A 275 -5.63 -5.40 -1.35
N PHE A 276 -4.77 -5.59 -0.35
CA PHE A 276 -4.78 -6.70 0.60
C PHE A 276 -5.05 -6.16 2.01
N ASP A 277 -6.17 -6.55 2.60
CA ASP A 277 -6.55 -6.18 3.97
C ASP A 277 -6.93 -7.43 4.78
N PRO A 278 -5.97 -8.06 5.50
CA PRO A 278 -6.24 -9.26 6.30
C PRO A 278 -7.07 -8.98 7.56
N TYR A 279 -7.39 -7.71 7.83
CA TYR A 279 -8.14 -7.26 9.01
C TYR A 279 -9.51 -6.70 8.68
N SER A 280 -9.87 -6.67 7.40
CA SER A 280 -11.20 -6.30 6.98
C SER A 280 -12.22 -7.23 7.64
N VAL A 281 -13.40 -6.68 7.95
CA VAL A 281 -14.45 -7.39 8.68
C VAL A 281 -14.97 -8.63 7.94
N ASP A 282 -14.75 -8.68 6.63
CA ASP A 282 -15.13 -9.77 5.73
C ASP A 282 -13.92 -10.63 5.32
N SER A 283 -12.75 -10.46 5.95
CA SER A 283 -11.49 -11.06 5.51
C SER A 283 -10.80 -11.94 6.54
N MET A 284 -11.53 -12.37 7.56
CA MET A 284 -10.97 -13.12 8.67
C MET A 284 -10.61 -14.56 8.34
N HIS A 285 -11.03 -15.12 7.20
CA HIS A 285 -10.63 -16.46 6.78
C HIS A 285 -9.50 -16.41 5.74
N GLY A 286 -8.76 -15.30 5.66
CA GLY A 286 -7.60 -15.14 4.77
C GLY A 286 -7.92 -14.59 3.38
N GLU A 287 -9.13 -14.05 3.16
CA GLU A 287 -9.54 -13.37 1.92
C GLU A 287 -8.59 -12.22 1.57
N GLY A 288 -8.15 -11.49 2.60
CA GLY A 288 -7.28 -10.31 2.47
C GLY A 288 -5.81 -10.62 2.28
N LEU A 289 -5.41 -11.89 2.09
CA LEU A 289 -4.02 -12.29 1.90
C LEU A 289 -3.69 -12.51 0.42
N PHE A 290 -2.50 -12.05 0.01
CA PHE A 290 -1.92 -12.35 -1.32
C PHE A 290 -1.23 -13.73 -1.38
N PHE A 291 -1.17 -14.43 -0.26
CA PHE A 291 -0.64 -15.78 -0.13
C PHE A 291 -1.65 -16.65 0.64
N ASP A 292 -1.47 -17.95 0.58
CA ASP A 292 -2.30 -18.96 1.20
C ASP A 292 -1.49 -19.68 2.28
N PRO A 293 -1.58 -19.23 3.54
CA PRO A 293 -1.10 -20.00 4.67
C PRO A 293 -2.07 -21.16 4.90
N TYR A 294 -1.54 -22.38 5.00
CA TYR A 294 -2.39 -23.54 5.21
C TYR A 294 -1.70 -24.58 6.10
N ILE A 295 -2.51 -25.37 6.81
CA ILE A 295 -2.03 -26.54 7.54
C ILE A 295 -2.39 -27.82 6.79
N LYS A 296 -1.46 -28.77 6.76
CA LYS A 296 -1.72 -30.16 6.33
C LYS A 296 -1.90 -31.02 7.58
N VAL A 297 -3.15 -31.37 7.89
CA VAL A 297 -3.51 -32.17 9.06
C VAL A 297 -3.25 -33.65 8.80
N LYS A 298 -2.63 -34.33 9.77
CA LYS A 298 -2.33 -35.77 9.74
C LYS A 298 -3.05 -36.48 10.89
N PRO A 299 -4.28 -36.96 10.67
CA PRO A 299 -5.02 -37.69 11.69
C PRO A 299 -4.31 -38.97 12.13
N LYS A 300 -4.45 -39.32 13.40
CA LYS A 300 -3.91 -40.58 13.98
C LYS A 300 -4.47 -41.84 13.31
N THR A 301 -5.66 -41.74 12.71
CA THR A 301 -6.32 -42.81 11.97
C THR A 301 -5.75 -43.05 10.57
N GLY A 302 -4.82 -42.19 10.12
CA GLY A 302 -4.24 -42.21 8.77
C GLY A 302 -4.95 -41.26 7.80
N GLY A 303 -4.28 -41.00 6.67
CA GLY A 303 -4.70 -39.99 5.69
C GLY A 303 -4.15 -38.59 6.00
N SER A 304 -4.54 -37.62 5.17
CA SER A 304 -4.28 -36.19 5.42
C SER A 304 -5.31 -35.34 4.69
N TYR A 305 -5.59 -34.16 5.21
CA TYR A 305 -6.35 -33.10 4.54
C TYR A 305 -5.70 -31.75 4.82
N GLU A 306 -6.15 -30.72 4.12
CA GLU A 306 -5.58 -29.39 4.17
C GLU A 306 -6.66 -28.38 4.58
N VAL A 307 -6.26 -27.38 5.35
CA VAL A 307 -7.09 -26.24 5.75
C VAL A 307 -6.44 -24.99 5.17
N HIS A 308 -6.96 -24.54 4.04
CA HIS A 308 -6.47 -23.39 3.27
C HIS A 308 -7.16 -22.10 3.69
N ARG A 309 -6.68 -20.97 3.19
CA ARG A 309 -7.46 -19.72 3.20
C ARG A 309 -8.85 -19.94 2.57
N LEU A 310 -9.81 -19.14 3.01
CA LEU A 310 -11.26 -19.20 2.69
C LEU A 310 -12.00 -20.38 3.33
N ASP A 311 -11.33 -21.16 4.18
CA ASP A 311 -11.95 -22.19 5.00
C ASP A 311 -12.40 -21.57 6.33
N ASP A 312 -13.55 -21.98 6.86
CA ASP A 312 -14.09 -21.39 8.11
C ASP A 312 -13.22 -21.73 9.34
N ARG A 313 -12.29 -22.66 9.18
CA ARG A 313 -11.36 -23.14 10.22
C ARG A 313 -10.04 -22.38 10.30
N ILE A 314 -9.82 -21.36 9.47
CA ILE A 314 -8.65 -20.47 9.59
C ILE A 314 -9.12 -19.09 10.03
N LEU A 315 -8.38 -18.43 10.92
CA LEU A 315 -8.57 -17.04 11.30
C LEU A 315 -7.32 -16.21 11.02
N THR A 316 -7.47 -15.06 10.38
CA THR A 316 -6.49 -13.97 10.32
C THR A 316 -6.87 -12.88 11.30
N VAL A 317 -5.99 -12.67 12.27
CA VAL A 317 -6.23 -11.80 13.43
C VAL A 317 -5.00 -10.96 13.74
N PRO A 318 -5.16 -9.81 14.43
CA PRO A 318 -4.02 -8.98 14.83
C PRO A 318 -2.98 -9.74 15.64
N ASP A 319 -1.73 -9.30 15.57
CA ASP A 319 -0.61 -10.01 16.22
C ASP A 319 -0.74 -10.13 17.75
N ASP A 320 -1.46 -9.20 18.37
CA ASP A 320 -1.72 -9.15 19.80
C ASP A 320 -2.96 -9.95 20.26
N TRP A 321 -3.67 -10.60 19.32
CA TRP A 321 -4.83 -11.44 19.60
C TRP A 321 -4.53 -12.51 20.65
N LYS A 322 -5.51 -12.75 21.53
CA LYS A 322 -5.43 -13.74 22.60
C LYS A 322 -6.30 -14.93 22.23
N TRP A 323 -5.67 -16.04 21.85
CA TRP A 323 -6.41 -17.25 21.52
C TRP A 323 -7.11 -17.83 22.77
N PRO A 324 -8.31 -18.40 22.61
CA PRO A 324 -8.97 -19.18 23.65
C PRO A 324 -8.11 -20.29 24.24
N GLU A 325 -8.34 -20.63 25.51
CA GLU A 325 -7.81 -21.85 26.14
C GLU A 325 -8.28 -23.13 25.41
N GLU A 326 -7.57 -24.25 25.61
CA GLU A 326 -7.91 -25.53 24.97
C GLU A 326 -9.36 -25.95 25.21
N GLY A 327 -10.07 -26.29 24.13
CA GLY A 327 -11.45 -26.75 24.18
C GLY A 327 -12.46 -25.67 24.56
N LYS A 328 -12.04 -24.41 24.64
CA LYS A 328 -12.90 -23.26 24.88
C LYS A 328 -13.26 -22.60 23.55
N ALA A 329 -14.37 -23.07 22.99
CA ALA A 329 -14.97 -22.49 21.80
C ALA A 329 -14.96 -20.95 21.79
N VAL A 330 -14.56 -20.36 20.67
CA VAL A 330 -14.33 -18.92 20.54
C VAL A 330 -15.55 -18.06 20.94
N TRP A 331 -16.78 -18.52 20.69
CA TRP A 331 -18.02 -17.82 21.07
C TRP A 331 -18.32 -17.82 22.57
N LYS A 332 -17.70 -18.72 23.34
CA LYS A 332 -17.78 -18.71 24.81
C LYS A 332 -16.81 -17.71 25.42
N VAL A 333 -15.83 -17.26 24.64
CA VAL A 333 -14.70 -16.43 25.10
C VAL A 333 -14.84 -14.99 24.62
N TYR A 334 -15.13 -14.78 23.33
CA TYR A 334 -15.28 -13.46 22.71
C TYR A 334 -16.76 -13.06 22.58
N TYR A 335 -17.12 -11.89 23.12
CA TYR A 335 -18.52 -11.48 23.26
C TYR A 335 -19.23 -11.11 21.95
N LEU A 336 -18.47 -10.91 20.87
CA LEU A 336 -18.99 -10.57 19.54
C LEU A 336 -18.98 -11.75 18.57
N VAL A 337 -18.73 -12.96 19.08
CA VAL A 337 -18.81 -14.20 18.32
C VAL A 337 -20.01 -14.99 18.82
N SER A 338 -20.87 -15.42 17.90
CA SER A 338 -22.05 -16.21 18.21
C SER A 338 -21.81 -17.68 17.92
N GLU A 339 -22.44 -18.55 18.71
CA GLU A 339 -22.42 -19.98 18.48
C GLU A 339 -23.03 -20.30 17.10
N GLY A 340 -22.34 -21.14 16.34
CA GLY A 340 -22.84 -21.64 15.08
C GLY A 340 -24.08 -22.51 15.23
N SER A 341 -24.70 -22.85 14.10
CA SER A 341 -25.85 -23.76 14.09
C SER A 341 -25.62 -24.97 13.21
N ALA A 342 -26.39 -26.03 13.45
CA ALA A 342 -26.32 -27.25 12.65
C ALA A 342 -26.53 -26.95 11.15
N PRO A 343 -25.85 -27.67 10.23
CA PRO A 343 -25.07 -28.87 10.49
C PRO A 343 -23.59 -28.65 10.81
N THR A 344 -23.03 -27.48 10.48
CA THR A 344 -21.57 -27.23 10.57
C THR A 344 -21.13 -26.70 11.92
N TYR A 345 -21.98 -25.94 12.62
CA TYR A 345 -21.64 -25.29 13.90
C TYR A 345 -20.47 -24.28 13.82
N VAL A 346 -20.10 -23.87 12.61
CA VAL A 346 -19.14 -22.79 12.36
C VAL A 346 -19.59 -21.52 13.10
N PRO A 347 -18.71 -20.88 13.91
CA PRO A 347 -19.04 -19.65 14.61
C PRO A 347 -19.40 -18.50 13.66
N ASP A 348 -20.33 -17.65 14.08
CA ASP A 348 -20.67 -16.41 13.37
C ASP A 348 -19.95 -15.23 14.01
N PHE A 349 -19.12 -14.56 13.23
CA PHE A 349 -18.24 -13.50 13.68
C PHE A 349 -18.79 -12.14 13.29
N SER A 350 -19.07 -11.29 14.27
CA SER A 350 -19.40 -9.90 13.98
C SER A 350 -18.19 -9.15 13.42
N PRO A 351 -18.40 -8.06 12.65
CA PRO A 351 -17.33 -7.14 12.26
C PRO A 351 -16.44 -6.73 13.44
N ALA A 352 -15.12 -6.90 13.29
CA ALA A 352 -14.11 -6.59 14.30
C ALA A 352 -14.34 -7.30 15.65
N TRP A 353 -14.83 -8.55 15.62
CA TRP A 353 -15.20 -9.33 16.81
C TRP A 353 -14.10 -9.40 17.88
N TRP A 354 -12.83 -9.42 17.47
CA TRP A 354 -11.67 -9.46 18.38
C TRP A 354 -11.54 -8.20 19.24
N GLN A 355 -12.16 -7.08 18.87
CA GLN A 355 -12.14 -5.82 19.62
C GLN A 355 -13.26 -5.74 20.67
N GLY A 356 -14.24 -6.65 20.63
CA GLY A 356 -15.41 -6.66 21.53
C GLY A 356 -15.11 -7.01 22.99
N GLY A 357 -13.85 -7.35 23.28
CA GLY A 357 -13.42 -7.90 24.55
C GLY A 357 -13.69 -9.40 24.66
N HIS A 358 -13.01 -10.02 25.63
CA HIS A 358 -13.11 -11.43 25.96
C HIS A 358 -13.25 -11.60 27.48
N ASN A 359 -13.58 -12.81 27.94
CA ASN A 359 -13.50 -13.18 29.35
C ASN A 359 -12.09 -13.67 29.73
N ASN A 360 -11.93 -14.22 30.93
CA ASN A 360 -10.67 -14.77 31.44
C ASN A 360 -10.51 -16.26 31.08
N CYS A 361 -10.70 -16.58 29.80
CA CYS A 361 -10.47 -17.90 29.23
C CYS A 361 -9.64 -17.76 27.95
N VAL A 362 -8.59 -16.94 28.02
CA VAL A 362 -7.66 -16.72 26.92
C VAL A 362 -6.23 -16.90 27.41
N TYR A 363 -5.34 -17.19 26.47
CA TYR A 363 -3.92 -17.29 26.76
C TYR A 363 -3.36 -16.04 27.47
N GLY A 364 -2.61 -16.30 28.56
CA GLY A 364 -1.78 -15.30 29.24
C GLY A 364 -2.53 -14.36 30.17
N ASP A 365 -3.80 -14.62 30.48
CA ASP A 365 -4.57 -13.87 31.48
C ASP A 365 -4.21 -14.23 32.94
N GLY A 366 -3.48 -15.33 33.14
CA GLY A 366 -3.04 -15.81 34.45
C GLY A 366 -4.15 -16.39 35.32
N VAL A 367 -5.31 -16.70 34.74
CA VAL A 367 -6.48 -17.24 35.44
C VAL A 367 -6.90 -18.53 34.75
N THR A 368 -7.02 -19.62 35.48
CA THR A 368 -7.56 -20.85 34.90
C THR A 368 -9.03 -20.65 34.55
N CYS A 369 -9.41 -20.84 33.28
CA CYS A 369 -10.80 -20.75 32.85
C CYS A 369 -11.69 -21.71 33.67
N PRO A 370 -12.76 -21.23 34.31
CA PRO A 370 -13.70 -22.12 34.99
C PRO A 370 -14.35 -23.08 33.98
N PHE A 371 -14.48 -24.34 34.39
CA PHE A 371 -14.93 -25.48 33.56
C PHE A 371 -16.23 -25.22 32.81
#